data_AF-A0AA38PQI2-F1
#
_entry.id   AF-A0AA38PQI2-F1
#
_cell.length_a   1.000
_cell.length_b   1.000
_cell.length_c   1.000
_cell.angle_alpha   90.00
_cell.angle_beta   90.00
_cell.angle_gamma   90.00
#
_symmetry.space_group_name_H-M   'P 1'
#
loop_
_entity.id
_entity.type
_entity.pdbx_description
1 polymer ?
#
loop_
_entity_poly.entity_id
_entity_poly.type
_entity_poly.pdbx_seq_one_letter_code
_entity_poly.pdbx_strand_id
1 'polypeptide(L)'
;DIRTWHRRLGHVGLTRIRLMIAKDLVDGLQVIGPVNEVLEKCDSCKLGQARRHPFDAVTARESRRLERVHVDLTGPMRVRAVGGY
;
A
#
# COMPACT_ATOMS: atom_id res chain seq x y z
N ASP A 1 8.37 -18.01 -16.90
CA ASP A 1 8.49 -18.24 -15.45
C ASP A 1 7.32 -17.57 -14.70
N ILE A 2 7.15 -17.84 -13.41
CA ILE A 2 6.06 -17.27 -12.61
C ILE A 2 6.22 -15.75 -12.37
N ARG A 3 7.46 -15.25 -12.38
CA ARG A 3 7.80 -13.83 -12.17
C ARG A 3 7.35 -12.95 -13.35
N THR A 4 7.48 -13.45 -14.56
CA THR A 4 7.08 -12.79 -15.81
C THR A 4 5.57 -12.66 -15.85
N TRP A 5 4.83 -13.72 -15.51
CA TRP A 5 3.38 -13.68 -15.43
C TRP A 5 2.87 -12.76 -14.33
N HIS A 6 3.53 -12.74 -13.17
CA HIS A 6 3.25 -11.74 -12.13
C HIS A 6 3.34 -10.31 -12.67
N ARG A 7 4.39 -9.94 -13.41
CA ARG A 7 4.51 -8.59 -14.00
C ARG A 7 3.48 -8.34 -15.10
N ARG A 8 3.29 -9.28 -16.03
CA ARG A 8 2.35 -9.15 -17.17
C ARG A 8 0.90 -8.98 -16.74
N LEU A 9 0.51 -9.63 -15.64
CA LEU A 9 -0.85 -9.58 -15.09
C LEU A 9 -1.01 -8.44 -14.06
N GLY A 10 -0.16 -7.41 -14.11
CA GLY A 10 -0.29 -6.23 -13.25
C GLY A 10 0.06 -6.49 -11.79
N HIS A 11 1.14 -7.23 -11.54
CA HIS A 11 1.63 -7.55 -10.20
C HIS A 11 0.66 -8.38 -9.34
N VAL A 12 -0.14 -9.25 -9.99
CA VAL A 12 -1.07 -10.14 -9.31
C VAL A 12 -0.35 -11.10 -8.36
N GLY A 13 -0.93 -11.36 -7.19
CA GLY A 13 -0.34 -12.26 -6.19
C GLY A 13 -0.17 -13.69 -6.71
N LEU A 14 0.90 -14.37 -6.26
CA LEU A 14 1.20 -15.77 -6.65
C LEU A 14 0.02 -16.71 -6.48
N THR A 15 -0.69 -16.63 -5.37
CA THR A 15 -1.84 -17.50 -5.09
C THR A 15 -2.88 -17.43 -6.19
N ARG A 16 -3.10 -16.24 -6.76
CA ARG A 16 -4.00 -16.06 -7.91
C ARG A 16 -3.44 -16.69 -9.18
N ILE A 17 -2.15 -16.52 -9.47
CA ILE A 17 -1.51 -17.16 -10.63
C ILE A 17 -1.61 -18.68 -10.52
N ARG A 18 -1.33 -19.24 -9.34
CA ARG A 18 -1.45 -20.68 -9.07
C ARG A 18 -2.88 -21.17 -9.27
N LEU A 19 -3.87 -20.41 -8.79
CA LEU A 19 -5.27 -20.73 -8.99
C LEU A 19 -5.66 -20.72 -10.47
N MET A 20 -5.19 -19.74 -11.24
CA MET A 20 -5.45 -19.64 -12.69
C MET A 20 -4.88 -20.83 -13.45
N ILE A 21 -3.67 -21.29 -13.09
CA ILE A 21 -3.06 -22.50 -13.66
C ILE A 21 -3.83 -23.75 -13.26
N ALA A 22 -4.12 -23.92 -11.97
CA ALA A 22 -4.78 -25.12 -11.44
C ALA A 22 -6.21 -25.31 -11.94
N LYS A 23 -6.89 -24.22 -12.31
CA LYS A 23 -8.25 -24.22 -12.83
C LYS A 23 -8.34 -24.00 -14.34
N ASP A 24 -7.20 -23.95 -15.03
CA ASP A 24 -7.12 -23.71 -16.48
C ASP A 24 -7.95 -22.50 -16.94
N LEU A 25 -7.80 -21.36 -16.24
CA LEU A 25 -8.65 -20.18 -16.45
C LEU A 25 -8.15 -19.22 -17.54
N VAL A 26 -6.95 -19.44 -18.07
CA VAL A 26 -6.27 -18.49 -18.97
C VAL A 26 -5.47 -19.24 -20.02
N ASP A 27 -5.77 -18.96 -21.29
CA ASP A 27 -5.02 -19.51 -22.41
C ASP A 27 -3.58 -18.99 -22.45
N GLY A 28 -2.64 -19.89 -22.74
CA GLY A 28 -1.22 -19.54 -22.90
C GLY A 28 -0.44 -19.31 -21.61
N LEU A 29 -1.08 -19.43 -20.43
CA LEU A 29 -0.43 -19.35 -19.13
C LEU A 29 0.33 -20.65 -18.81
N GLN A 30 1.48 -20.85 -19.45
CA GLN A 30 2.38 -21.97 -19.15
C GLN A 30 3.54 -21.50 -18.26
N VAL A 31 3.72 -22.16 -17.11
CA VAL A 31 4.84 -21.93 -16.21
C VAL A 31 5.78 -23.13 -16.28
N ILE A 32 6.97 -22.90 -16.84
CA ILE A 32 8.07 -23.86 -16.84
C ILE A 32 8.84 -23.69 -15.52
N GLY A 33 8.91 -24.75 -14.70
CA GLY A 33 9.59 -24.75 -13.39
C GLY A 33 8.65 -24.89 -12.19
N PRO A 34 9.20 -24.93 -10.95
CA PRO A 34 8.41 -25.14 -9.75
C PRO A 34 7.44 -23.97 -9.50
N VAL A 35 6.15 -24.24 -9.64
CA VAL A 35 5.05 -23.29 -9.32
C VAL A 35 5.10 -22.86 -7.84
N ASN A 36 5.75 -23.66 -6.99
CA ASN A 36 5.97 -23.41 -5.57
C ASN A 36 7.12 -22.43 -5.27
N GLU A 37 7.82 -21.91 -6.28
CA GLU A 37 8.79 -20.84 -6.07
C GLU A 37 8.15 -19.68 -5.32
N VAL A 38 8.81 -19.26 -4.25
CA VAL A 38 8.55 -17.97 -3.62
C VAL A 38 9.01 -16.94 -4.66
N LEU A 39 8.12 -16.08 -5.18
CA LEU A 39 8.64 -14.91 -5.90
C LEU A 39 9.58 -14.23 -4.91
N GLU A 40 10.84 -14.00 -5.30
CA GLU A 40 11.61 -13.00 -4.59
C GLU A 40 10.85 -11.68 -4.72
N LYS A 41 10.17 -11.33 -3.63
CA LYS A 41 10.00 -10.00 -3.08
C LYS A 41 10.16 -8.91 -4.14
N CYS A 42 9.18 -8.82 -5.04
CA CYS A 42 9.15 -7.81 -6.10
C CYS A 42 9.14 -6.41 -5.47
N ASP A 43 10.14 -5.58 -5.77
CA ASP A 43 10.31 -4.29 -5.10
C ASP A 43 9.17 -3.32 -5.38
N SER A 44 8.63 -3.30 -6.59
CA SER A 44 7.46 -2.49 -6.91
C SER A 44 6.23 -2.91 -6.09
N CYS A 45 6.03 -4.21 -5.85
CA CYS A 45 4.95 -4.68 -4.98
C CYS A 45 5.18 -4.31 -3.52
N LYS A 46 6.42 -4.39 -3.02
CA LYS A 46 6.74 -3.98 -1.65
C LYS A 46 6.40 -2.51 -1.44
N LEU A 47 6.83 -1.66 -2.36
CA LEU A 47 6.64 -0.21 -2.27
C LEU A 47 5.17 0.18 -2.52
N GLY A 48 4.50 -0.46 -3.48
CA GLY A 48 3.13 -0.15 -3.86
C GLY A 48 2.06 -0.76 -2.95
N GLN A 49 2.36 -1.85 -2.25
CA GLN A 49 1.42 -2.55 -1.37
C GLN A 49 1.85 -2.52 0.11
N ALA A 50 2.82 -1.65 0.45
CA ALA A 50 3.19 -1.40 1.83
C ALA A 50 1.94 -0.98 2.62
N ARG A 51 1.56 -1.79 3.61
CA ARG A 51 0.52 -1.42 4.56
C ARG A 51 1.16 -0.56 5.64
N ARG A 52 0.50 0.52 6.00
CA ARG A 52 0.85 1.26 7.22
C ARG A 52 0.78 0.28 8.39
N HIS A 53 1.86 0.17 9.16
CA HIS A 53 1.80 -0.57 10.42
C HIS A 53 0.71 0.04 11.32
N PRO A 54 0.03 -0.78 12.14
CA PRO A 54 -0.84 -0.26 13.19
C PRO A 54 -0.08 0.75 14.04
N PHE A 55 -0.79 1.75 14.56
CA PHE A 55 -0.20 2.63 15.56
C PHE A 55 -0.09 1.87 16.88
N ASP A 56 1.06 1.99 17.55
CA ASP A 56 1.32 1.32 18.84
C ASP A 56 0.62 1.98 20.04
N ALA A 57 -0.20 3.01 19.84
CA ALA A 57 -0.54 3.93 20.91
C ALA A 57 -1.82 3.55 21.67
N VAL A 58 -1.64 3.08 22.91
CA VAL A 58 -2.55 3.44 24.00
C VAL A 58 -2.30 4.91 24.31
N THR A 59 -3.23 5.78 23.91
CA THR A 59 -3.14 7.21 24.24
C THR A 59 -3.75 7.40 25.62
N ALA A 60 -2.93 7.74 26.62
CA ALA A 60 -3.44 8.11 27.94
C ALA A 60 -4.17 9.45 27.84
N ARG A 61 -5.42 9.50 28.33
CA ARG A 61 -6.20 10.72 28.37
C ARG A 61 -5.95 11.47 29.67
N GLU A 62 -5.91 12.79 29.57
CA GLU A 62 -5.80 13.71 30.68
C GLU A 62 -7.00 13.58 31.61
N SER A 63 -6.74 13.69 32.91
CA SER A 63 -7.73 13.50 33.97
C SER A 63 -8.20 14.83 34.54
N ARG A 64 -7.44 15.90 34.34
CA ARG A 64 -7.72 17.23 34.90
C ARG A 64 -8.02 18.24 33.80
N ARG A 65 -8.81 19.26 34.16
CA ARG A 65 -9.14 20.37 33.27
C ARG A 65 -7.86 21.12 32.89
N LEU A 66 -7.69 21.41 31.60
CA LEU A 66 -6.56 22.16 31.03
C LEU A 66 -5.18 21.52 31.26
N GLU A 67 -5.12 20.21 31.56
CA GLU A 67 -3.85 19.49 31.73
C GLU A 67 -3.02 19.44 30.43
N ARG A 68 -3.68 19.52 29.27
CA ARG A 68 -3.05 19.67 27.95
C ARG A 68 -3.90 20.54 27.05
N VAL A 69 -3.24 21.44 26.31
CA VAL A 69 -3.87 22.26 25.27
C VAL A 69 -3.12 22.00 23.97
N HIS A 70 -3.83 21.51 22.95
CA HIS A 70 -3.31 21.39 21.60
C HIS A 70 -3.69 22.64 20.82
N VAL A 71 -2.70 23.33 20.28
CA VAL A 71 -2.90 24.48 19.39
C VAL A 71 -2.23 24.14 18.08
N ASP A 72 -2.92 24.41 16.98
CA ASP A 72 -2.39 24.26 15.63
C ASP A 72 -2.42 25.61 14.92
N LEU A 73 -1.48 25.82 14.01
CA LEU A 73 -1.42 27.00 13.17
C LEU A 73 -2.15 26.70 11.86
N THR A 74 -2.97 27.64 11.41
CA THR A 74 -3.62 27.54 10.11
C THR A 74 -2.84 28.28 9.03
N GLY A 75 -2.82 27.69 7.83
CA GLY A 75 -2.10 28.17 6.65
C GLY A 75 -2.74 29.41 6.00
N PRO A 76 -2.05 30.01 5.02
CA PRO A 76 -2.15 31.43 4.68
C PRO A 76 -3.59 31.90 4.56
N MET A 77 -3.97 32.79 5.49
CA MET A 77 -5.26 33.46 5.46
C MET A 77 -5.32 34.34 4.21
N ARG A 78 -6.53 34.55 3.67
CA ARG A 78 -6.71 35.54 2.62
C ARG A 78 -6.22 36.89 3.14
N VAL A 79 -5.14 37.36 2.53
CA VAL A 79 -4.66 38.72 2.66
C VAL A 79 -5.04 39.46 1.39
N ARG A 80 -5.50 40.70 1.51
CA ARG A 80 -5.73 41.54 0.32
C ARG A 80 -4.41 41.71 -0.40
N ALA A 81 -4.40 41.57 -1.73
CA ALA A 81 -3.22 41.93 -2.50
C ALA A 81 -2.90 43.43 -2.30
N VAL A 82 -1.66 43.83 -2.57
CA VAL A 82 -1.23 45.24 -2.50
C VAL A 82 -2.10 46.16 -3.39
N GLY A 83 -2.80 45.60 -4.39
CA GLY A 83 -3.78 46.28 -5.23
C GLY A 83 -5.25 46.22 -4.77
N GLY A 84 -5.58 45.58 -3.64
CA GLY A 84 -6.92 45.57 -3.06
C GLY A 84 -7.91 44.52 -3.59
N TYR A 85 -7.50 43.66 -4.53
CA TYR A 85 -8.27 42.51 -5.04
C TYR A 85 -7.86 41.19 -4.37
#